data_AF-A0A7V9ATM2-F1
#
_entry.id   AF-A0A7V9ATM2-F1
#
_cell.length_a   1.000
_cell.length_b   1.000
_cell.length_c   1.000
_cell.angle_alpha   90.00
_cell.angle_beta   90.00
_cell.angle_gamma   90.00
#
_symmetry.space_group_name_H-M   'P 1'
#
loop_
_entity.id
_entity.type
_entity.pdbx_description
1 polymer ?
#
loop_
_entity_poly.entity_id
_entity_poly.type
_entity_poly.pdbx_seq_one_letter_code
_entity_poly.pdbx_strand_id
1 'polypeptide(L)'
;MHGVPEDLDLTPFHGAPLERIGLGTYIIDLGFGSDVGAQISIEGYWEPRAPDGSVLDHQIEPQQREAYRLHVLLGRSVTATEVSAPDSFLLRFDSGHELHVFDRSRMYESFSIQPGDFYV
;
A
#
# COMPACT_ATOMS: atom_id res chain seq x y z
N MET A 1 -3.03 14.06 -12.49
CA MET A 1 -3.29 12.75 -11.87
C MET A 1 -4.55 12.17 -12.45
N HIS A 2 -4.46 10.91 -12.89
CA HIS A 2 -5.54 10.21 -13.57
C HIS A 2 -6.50 9.50 -12.60
N GLY A 3 -6.18 9.47 -11.29
CA GLY A 3 -6.93 8.74 -10.29
C GLY A 3 -6.59 7.25 -10.28
N VAL A 4 -6.97 6.57 -9.20
CA VAL A 4 -7.01 5.10 -9.15
C VAL A 4 -8.12 4.60 -10.08
N PRO A 5 -7.85 3.76 -11.08
CA PRO A 5 -8.87 3.29 -12.00
C PRO A 5 -9.78 2.27 -11.32
N GLU A 6 -11.07 2.28 -11.68
CA GLU A 6 -12.08 1.36 -11.13
C GLU A 6 -11.72 -0.12 -11.35
N ASP A 7 -10.97 -0.43 -12.41
CA ASP A 7 -10.56 -1.76 -12.82
C ASP A 7 -9.09 -2.10 -12.45
N LEU A 8 -8.50 -1.38 -11.49
CA LEU A 8 -7.16 -1.69 -10.98
C LEU A 8 -7.04 -3.16 -10.56
N ASP A 9 -6.17 -3.91 -11.22
CA ASP A 9 -5.95 -5.32 -10.91
C ASP A 9 -5.07 -5.47 -9.66
N LEU A 10 -5.70 -5.94 -8.57
CA LEU A 10 -5.04 -6.25 -7.30
C LEU A 10 -5.00 -7.77 -7.02
N THR A 11 -5.43 -8.59 -7.99
CA THR A 11 -5.40 -10.05 -7.90
C THR A 11 -4.02 -10.62 -7.55
N PRO A 12 -2.89 -10.08 -8.06
CA PRO A 12 -1.56 -10.60 -7.72
C PRO A 12 -1.22 -10.62 -6.22
N PHE A 13 -1.90 -9.80 -5.41
CA PHE A 13 -1.66 -9.71 -3.98
C PHE A 13 -2.47 -10.73 -3.16
N HIS A 14 -3.55 -11.30 -3.71
CA HIS A 14 -4.45 -12.19 -2.95
C HIS A 14 -3.71 -13.46 -2.49
N GLY A 15 -3.74 -13.72 -1.17
CA GLY A 15 -3.02 -14.81 -0.53
C GLY A 15 -1.53 -14.56 -0.31
N ALA A 16 -0.94 -13.58 -0.99
CA ALA A 16 0.49 -13.29 -0.91
C ALA A 16 0.85 -12.63 0.43
N PRO A 17 1.83 -13.16 1.18
CA PRO A 17 2.35 -12.51 2.38
C PRO A 17 3.18 -11.28 2.03
N LEU A 18 3.10 -10.22 2.83
CA LEU A 18 4.06 -9.12 2.75
C LEU A 18 5.39 -9.57 3.34
N GLU A 19 6.42 -9.76 2.52
CA GLU A 19 7.71 -10.31 2.95
C GLU A 19 8.75 -9.23 3.22
N ARG A 20 8.65 -8.09 2.56
CA ARG A 20 9.64 -7.02 2.64
C ARG A 20 8.99 -5.64 2.66
N ILE A 21 9.55 -4.78 3.50
CA ILE A 21 9.33 -3.32 3.47
C ILE A 21 10.68 -2.66 3.20
N GLY A 22 10.78 -1.94 2.08
CA GLY A 22 11.87 -1.03 1.76
C GLY A 22 11.47 0.39 2.11
N LEU A 23 12.37 1.12 2.78
CA LEU A 23 12.15 2.51 3.16
C LEU A 23 13.16 3.39 2.42
N GLY A 24 12.67 4.18 1.47
CA GLY A 24 13.39 5.27 0.85
C GLY A 24 13.03 6.61 1.47
N THR A 25 13.72 7.68 1.05
CA THR A 25 13.46 9.03 1.58
C THR A 25 12.03 9.49 1.33
N TYR A 26 11.48 9.18 0.15
CA TYR A 26 10.14 9.61 -0.28
C TYR A 26 9.29 8.46 -0.80
N ILE A 27 9.74 7.22 -0.60
CA ILE A 27 9.08 6.04 -1.17
C ILE A 27 9.09 4.89 -0.16
N ILE A 28 8.01 4.12 -0.16
CA ILE A 28 7.91 2.87 0.57
C ILE A 28 7.67 1.76 -0.44
N ASP A 29 8.56 0.78 -0.46
CA ASP A 29 8.47 -0.39 -1.33
C ASP A 29 7.96 -1.60 -0.54
N LEU A 30 6.84 -2.17 -0.97
CA LEU A 30 6.21 -3.33 -0.35
C LEU A 30 6.37 -4.53 -1.28
N GLY A 31 7.16 -5.52 -0.87
CA GLY A 31 7.39 -6.74 -1.64
C GLY A 31 6.58 -7.91 -1.09
N PHE A 32 5.81 -8.57 -1.96
CA PHE A 32 4.92 -9.66 -1.58
C PHE A 32 5.45 -11.00 -2.11
N GLY A 33 5.37 -12.04 -1.28
CA GLY A 33 5.71 -13.42 -1.61
C GLY A 33 4.73 -13.98 -2.64
N SER A 34 5.06 -13.81 -3.93
CA SER A 34 4.23 -14.26 -5.05
C SER A 34 5.11 -14.70 -6.20
N ASP A 35 4.63 -15.65 -7.01
CA ASP A 35 5.38 -16.20 -8.15
C ASP A 35 5.65 -15.16 -9.25
N VAL A 36 4.90 -14.05 -9.25
CA VAL A 36 4.95 -12.99 -10.26
C VAL A 36 5.76 -11.76 -9.80
N GLY A 37 6.33 -11.78 -8.59
CA GLY A 37 7.11 -10.67 -8.06
C GLY A 37 6.27 -9.43 -7.74
N ALA A 38 5.08 -9.62 -7.16
CA ALA A 38 4.15 -8.55 -6.85
C ALA A 38 4.74 -7.52 -5.87
N GLN A 39 4.66 -6.25 -6.24
CA GLN A 39 5.22 -5.12 -5.50
C GLN A 39 4.29 -3.90 -5.58
N ILE A 40 4.24 -3.13 -4.50
CA ILE A 40 3.62 -1.81 -4.47
C ILE A 40 4.66 -0.81 -3.99
N SER A 41 4.86 0.27 -4.74
CA SER A 41 5.75 1.37 -4.37
C SER A 41 4.91 2.62 -4.13
N ILE A 42 4.99 3.20 -2.93
CA ILE A 42 4.10 4.29 -2.49
C ILE A 42 4.94 5.55 -2.22
N GLU A 43 4.63 6.63 -2.93
CA GLU A 43 5.23 7.96 -2.73
C GLU A 43 4.23 8.94 -2.08
N GLY A 44 2.93 8.65 -2.25
CA GLY A 44 1.82 9.44 -1.76
C GLY A 44 1.37 9.08 -0.35
N TYR A 45 0.09 9.30 -0.09
CA TYR A 45 -0.50 9.14 1.24
C TYR A 45 -0.92 7.69 1.48
N TRP A 46 -0.64 7.17 2.68
CA TRP A 46 -0.94 5.81 3.08
C TRP A 46 -1.33 5.75 4.55
N GLU A 47 -2.09 4.73 4.95
CA GLU A 47 -2.52 4.50 6.34
C GLU A 47 -2.65 2.99 6.64
N PRO A 48 -1.78 2.37 7.47
CA PRO A 48 -2.09 1.11 8.12
C PRO A 48 -3.13 1.34 9.21
N ARG A 49 -4.10 0.43 9.28
CA ARG A 49 -5.15 0.43 10.29
C ARG A 49 -5.15 -0.88 11.07
N ALA A 50 -5.41 -0.78 12.37
CA ALA A 50 -5.63 -1.94 13.22
C ALA A 50 -7.01 -2.58 12.96
N PRO A 51 -7.25 -3.81 13.44
CA PRO A 51 -8.54 -4.49 13.28
C PRO A 51 -9.73 -3.75 13.89
N ASP A 52 -9.49 -2.84 14.85
CA ASP A 52 -10.52 -1.97 15.44
C ASP A 52 -10.80 -0.71 14.60
N GLY A 53 -10.13 -0.56 13.46
CA GLY A 53 -10.25 0.57 12.54
C GLY A 53 -9.39 1.79 12.90
N SER A 54 -8.64 1.75 14.01
CA SER A 54 -7.76 2.86 14.39
C SER A 54 -6.58 2.98 13.41
N VAL A 55 -6.23 4.22 13.05
CA VAL A 55 -5.07 4.52 12.22
C VAL A 55 -3.81 4.36 13.05
N LEU A 56 -2.91 3.46 12.62
CA LEU A 56 -1.67 3.15 13.33
C LEU A 56 -0.53 4.10 12.95
N ASP A 57 -0.53 4.58 11.71
CA ASP A 57 0.47 5.47 11.12
C ASP A 57 -0.11 6.08 9.84
N HIS A 58 0.55 7.10 9.32
CA HIS A 58 0.20 7.72 8.06
C HIS A 58 1.41 8.41 7.44
N GLN A 59 1.29 8.86 6.19
CA GLN A 59 2.34 9.69 5.60
C GLN A 59 2.52 10.98 6.41
N ILE A 60 3.78 11.28 6.75
CA ILE A 60 4.26 12.57 7.24
C ILE A 60 5.64 12.85 6.63
N GLU A 61 6.11 14.10 6.72
CA GLU A 61 7.44 14.51 6.25
C GLU A 61 8.55 13.65 6.87
N PRO A 62 9.51 13.14 6.06
CA PRO A 62 10.54 12.22 6.56
C PRO A 62 11.36 12.77 7.72
N GLN A 63 11.66 14.08 7.74
CA GLN A 63 12.45 14.70 8.82
C GLN A 63 11.67 14.81 10.13
N GLN A 64 10.34 14.71 10.08
CA GLN A 64 9.46 14.74 11.25
C GLN A 64 9.16 13.32 11.76
N ARG A 65 9.64 12.28 11.06
CA ARG A 65 9.30 10.89 11.36
C ARG A 65 10.27 10.27 12.36
N GLU A 66 9.72 9.81 13.47
CA GLU A 66 10.45 9.04 14.49
C GLU A 66 10.43 7.52 14.21
N ALA A 67 9.32 7.01 13.67
CA ALA A 67 9.13 5.59 13.43
C ALA A 67 8.15 5.31 12.27
N TYR A 68 8.26 4.10 11.72
CA TYR A 68 7.28 3.52 10.81
C TYR A 68 6.54 2.37 11.52
N ARG A 69 5.22 2.33 11.42
CA ARG A 69 4.39 1.24 12.00
C ARG A 69 3.91 0.20 10.99
N LEU A 70 4.35 0.27 9.74
CA LEU A 70 4.02 -0.73 8.70
C LEU A 70 4.50 -2.15 9.02
N HIS A 71 5.47 -2.32 9.93
CA HIS A 71 5.99 -3.63 10.33
C HIS A 71 4.91 -4.58 10.87
N VAL A 72 3.77 -4.07 11.34
CA VAL A 72 2.63 -4.90 11.79
C VAL A 72 2.05 -5.77 10.67
N LEU A 73 2.27 -5.39 9.41
CA LEU A 73 1.81 -6.08 8.22
C LEU A 73 2.79 -7.15 7.73
N LEU A 74 4.05 -7.15 8.20
CA LEU A 74 5.07 -8.11 7.76
C LEU A 74 4.68 -9.56 8.12
N GLY A 75 4.85 -10.45 7.15
CA GLY A 75 4.51 -11.87 7.24
C GLY A 75 3.01 -12.16 7.20
N ARG A 76 2.16 -11.15 6.95
CA ARG A 76 0.70 -11.31 6.86
C ARG A 76 0.26 -11.42 5.42
N SER A 77 -0.64 -12.36 5.14
CA SER A 77 -1.21 -12.55 3.81
C SER A 77 -2.38 -11.61 3.56
N VAL A 78 -2.47 -11.06 2.35
CA VAL A 78 -3.65 -10.31 1.91
C VAL A 78 -4.81 -11.28 1.69
N THR A 79 -5.96 -10.97 2.27
CA THR A 79 -7.18 -11.80 2.19
C THR A 79 -8.29 -11.15 1.37
N ALA A 80 -8.26 -9.83 1.22
CA ALA A 80 -9.18 -9.08 0.38
C ALA A 80 -8.54 -7.78 -0.08
N THR A 81 -9.05 -7.25 -1.19
CA THR A 81 -8.69 -5.93 -1.71
C THR A 81 -9.96 -5.19 -2.12
N GLU A 82 -9.92 -3.86 -2.09
CA GLU A 82 -11.03 -3.02 -2.52
C GLU A 82 -10.47 -1.77 -3.20
N VAL A 83 -11.12 -1.38 -4.29
CA VAL A 83 -10.80 -0.17 -5.04
C VAL A 83 -11.92 0.84 -4.82
N SER A 84 -11.56 2.02 -4.34
CA SER A 84 -12.45 3.17 -4.17
C SER A 84 -12.01 4.26 -5.13
N ALA A 85 -12.19 3.99 -6.43
CA ALA A 85 -11.82 4.92 -7.48
C ALA A 85 -12.62 6.24 -7.38
N PRO A 86 -12.02 7.38 -7.73
CA PRO A 86 -10.65 7.57 -8.19
C PRO A 86 -9.62 7.74 -7.06
N ASP A 87 -10.04 7.59 -5.80
CA ASP A 87 -9.32 8.18 -4.67
C ASP A 87 -8.32 7.23 -4.00
N SER A 88 -8.59 5.94 -3.96
CA SER A 88 -7.77 5.00 -3.19
C SER A 88 -8.02 3.53 -3.52
N PHE A 89 -7.15 2.68 -3.01
CA PHE A 89 -7.41 1.26 -2.84
C PHE A 89 -6.96 0.82 -1.44
N LEU A 90 -7.41 -0.36 -1.01
CA LEU A 90 -6.97 -0.97 0.24
C LEU A 90 -6.64 -2.45 0.08
N LEU A 91 -5.73 -2.92 0.93
CA LEU A 91 -5.42 -4.33 1.15
C LEU A 91 -5.83 -4.71 2.57
N ARG A 92 -6.60 -5.78 2.73
CA ARG A 92 -6.94 -6.36 4.03
C ARG A 92 -6.12 -7.61 4.28
N PHE A 93 -5.51 -7.72 5.45
CA PHE A 93 -4.63 -8.81 5.83
C PHE A 93 -5.33 -9.85 6.73
N ASP A 94 -4.80 -11.07 6.78
CA ASP A 94 -5.32 -12.18 7.59
C ASP A 94 -5.41 -11.88 9.10
N SER A 95 -4.56 -10.97 9.58
CA SER A 95 -4.55 -10.45 10.95
C SER A 95 -5.68 -9.47 11.25
N GLY A 96 -6.49 -9.10 10.26
CA GLY A 96 -7.52 -8.06 10.35
C GLY A 96 -7.00 -6.64 10.17
N HIS A 97 -5.68 -6.44 10.05
CA HIS A 97 -5.12 -5.14 9.70
C HIS A 97 -5.44 -4.78 8.25
N GLU A 98 -5.46 -3.49 7.96
CA GLU A 98 -5.65 -2.96 6.62
C GLU A 98 -4.52 -2.01 6.26
N LEU A 99 -4.20 -1.91 4.97
CA LEU A 99 -3.37 -0.86 4.40
C LEU A 99 -4.20 -0.10 3.37
N HIS A 100 -4.39 1.19 3.60
CA HIS A 100 -5.05 2.10 2.67
C HIS A 100 -3.99 2.92 1.94
N VAL A 101 -4.12 3.06 0.62
CA VAL A 101 -3.22 3.84 -0.23
C VAL A 101 -4.05 4.80 -1.06
N PHE A 102 -3.70 6.08 -1.05
CA PHE A 102 -4.53 7.14 -1.61
C PHE A 102 -3.83 7.89 -2.74
N ASP A 103 -4.59 8.21 -3.78
CA ASP A 103 -4.21 9.20 -4.77
C ASP A 103 -4.58 10.62 -4.29
N ARG A 104 -3.70 11.23 -3.48
CA ARG A 104 -3.91 12.59 -2.92
C ARG A 104 -2.85 13.59 -3.31
N SER A 105 -1.76 13.15 -3.93
CA SER A 105 -0.77 14.09 -4.44
C SER A 105 -1.40 14.92 -5.56
N ARG A 106 -0.86 16.12 -5.80
CA ARG A 106 -1.28 16.98 -6.92
C ARG A 106 -0.15 17.18 -7.94
N MET A 107 1.05 16.76 -7.59
CA MET A 107 2.31 17.21 -8.21
C MET A 107 3.19 16.03 -8.68
N TYR A 108 3.06 14.87 -8.05
CA TYR A 108 3.89 13.67 -8.28
C TYR A 108 3.02 12.41 -8.26
N GLU A 109 3.48 11.33 -8.88
CA GLU A 109 2.88 9.99 -8.75
C GLU A 109 2.68 9.63 -7.26
N SER A 110 1.48 9.16 -6.91
CA SER A 110 1.11 8.67 -5.60
C SER A 110 1.62 7.24 -5.38
N PHE A 111 1.58 6.36 -6.39
CA PHE A 111 2.08 4.99 -6.27
C PHE A 111 2.25 4.27 -7.62
N SER A 112 3.01 3.17 -7.59
CA SER A 112 3.07 2.21 -8.68
C SER A 112 2.87 0.77 -8.22
N ILE A 113 2.36 -0.07 -9.13
CA ILE A 113 2.05 -1.48 -8.88
C ILE A 113 2.70 -2.36 -9.93
N GLN A 114 3.32 -3.44 -9.45
CA GLN A 114 3.90 -4.51 -10.25
C GLN A 114 3.34 -5.87 -9.81
N PRO A 115 3.17 -6.84 -10.72
CA PRO A 115 3.26 -6.69 -12.17
C PRO A 115 2.10 -5.83 -12.72
N GLY A 116 2.29 -5.23 -13.89
CA GLY A 116 1.24 -4.47 -14.58
C GLY A 116 1.66 -3.08 -15.07
N ASP A 117 2.87 -2.62 -14.70
CA ASP A 117 3.41 -1.31 -15.07
C ASP A 117 2.38 -0.18 -14.85
N PHE A 118 1.72 -0.23 -13.70
CA PHE A 118 0.67 0.72 -13.35
C PHE A 118 1.25 1.85 -12.50
N TYR A 119 0.95 3.11 -12.88
CA TYR A 119 1.46 4.33 -12.25
C TYR A 119 0.33 5.35 -12.10
N VAL A 120 0.16 5.90 -10.89
CA VAL A 120 -0.81 6.97 -10.56
C VAL A 120 -0.10 8.10 -9.90
#